data_AF-A0A5C4QT49-F1
#
_entry.id   AF-A0A5C4QT49-F1
#
_cell.length_a   1.000
_cell.length_b   1.000
_cell.length_c   1.000
_cell.angle_alpha   90.00
_cell.angle_beta   90.00
_cell.angle_gamma   90.00
#
_symmetry.space_group_name_H-M   'P 1'
#
loop_
_entity.id
_entity.type
_entity.pdbx_description
1 polymer ?
#
loop_
_entity_poly.entity_id
_entity_poly.type
_entity_poly.pdbx_seq_one_letter_code
_entity_poly.pdbx_strand_id
1 'polypeptide(L)'
;MRKAFVIASILLLVSFALQFVFAAVGGFTKPADDGAYALHSVNGMAVIPVLTLLTALFAALARAPGRIIGLAVLPIALVVVQALIAMLANASTDAAGSSTPLGLTIAGLHAVNGIIAVHVVVGVVRAARQLDRPELAAAPVPVREGEPA
;
A
#
# COMPACT_ATOMS: atom_id res chain seq x y z
N MET A 1 -20.48 0.51 3.63
CA MET A 1 -19.17 0.80 3.03
C MET A 1 -18.11 -0.29 3.19
N ARG A 2 -18.37 -1.40 3.91
CA ARG A 2 -17.38 -2.49 4.12
C ARG A 2 -16.92 -3.14 2.80
N LYS A 3 -17.85 -3.51 1.91
CA LYS A 3 -17.52 -3.96 0.54
C LYS A 3 -16.66 -2.97 -0.26
N ALA A 4 -16.98 -1.68 -0.22
CA ALA A 4 -16.19 -0.64 -0.89
C ALA A 4 -14.77 -0.54 -0.32
N PHE A 5 -14.63 -0.66 1.00
CA PHE A 5 -13.32 -0.71 1.66
C PHE A 5 -12.50 -1.94 1.22
N VAL A 6 -13.12 -3.11 1.13
CA VAL A 6 -12.47 -4.32 0.58
C VAL A 6 -12.01 -4.10 -0.85
N ILE A 7 -12.87 -3.62 -1.73
CA ILE A 7 -12.54 -3.39 -3.15
C ILE A 7 -11.39 -2.38 -3.26
N ALA A 8 -11.49 -1.23 -2.60
CA ALA A 8 -10.45 -0.20 -2.64
C ALA A 8 -9.11 -0.70 -2.10
N SER A 9 -9.11 -1.48 -1.01
CA SER A 9 -7.87 -2.07 -0.47
C SER A 9 -7.22 -3.07 -1.43
N ILE A 10 -8.02 -3.85 -2.18
CA ILE A 10 -7.51 -4.76 -3.20
C ILE A 10 -6.95 -3.98 -4.39
N LEU A 11 -7.65 -2.94 -4.86
CA LEU A 11 -7.16 -2.08 -5.94
C LEU A 11 -5.85 -1.39 -5.55
N LEU A 12 -5.74 -0.94 -4.29
CA LEU A 12 -4.51 -0.37 -3.75
C LEU A 12 -3.37 -1.41 -3.77
N LEU A 13 -3.64 -2.66 -3.36
CA LEU A 13 -2.65 -3.75 -3.43
C LEU A 13 -2.19 -4.01 -4.87
N VAL A 14 -3.13 -4.07 -5.81
CA VAL A 14 -2.83 -4.25 -7.24
C VAL A 14 -1.98 -3.08 -7.77
N SER A 15 -2.31 -1.84 -7.41
CA SER A 15 -1.54 -0.66 -7.81
C SER A 15 -0.10 -0.70 -7.26
N PHE A 16 0.09 -1.14 -6.01
CA PHE A 16 1.44 -1.38 -5.47
C PHE A 16 2.17 -2.51 -6.19
N ALA A 17 1.50 -3.59 -6.58
CA ALA A 17 2.13 -4.66 -7.37
C ALA A 17 2.56 -4.16 -8.75
N LEU A 18 1.70 -3.39 -9.42
CA LEU A 18 2.01 -2.75 -10.70
C LEU A 18 3.15 -1.73 -10.58
N GLN A 19 3.34 -1.10 -9.43
CA GLN A 19 4.46 -0.17 -9.20
C GLN A 19 5.82 -0.81 -9.46
N PHE A 20 6.01 -2.09 -9.08
CA PHE A 20 7.24 -2.83 -9.35
C PHE A 20 7.37 -3.20 -10.82
N VAL A 21 6.27 -3.56 -11.49
CA VAL A 21 6.26 -3.80 -12.93
C VAL A 21 6.66 -2.53 -13.67
N PHE A 22 6.09 -1.38 -13.32
CA PHE A 22 6.43 -0.10 -13.94
C PHE A 22 7.87 0.33 -13.64
N ALA A 23 8.39 0.03 -12.45
CA ALA A 23 9.82 0.23 -12.14
C ALA A 23 10.71 -0.62 -13.06
N ALA A 24 10.35 -1.89 -13.26
CA ALA A 24 11.08 -2.78 -14.17
C ALA A 24 10.99 -2.29 -15.62
N VAL A 25 9.81 -1.88 -16.10
CA VAL A 25 9.65 -1.31 -17.44
C VAL A 25 10.60 -0.12 -17.63
N GLY A 26 10.65 0.82 -16.69
CA GLY A 26 11.59 1.94 -16.77
C GLY A 26 13.06 1.51 -16.72
N GLY A 27 13.41 0.56 -15.84
CA GLY A 27 14.79 0.07 -15.70
C GLY A 27 15.30 -0.77 -16.88
N PHE A 28 14.40 -1.40 -17.64
CA PHE A 28 14.78 -2.27 -18.76
C PHE A 28 14.60 -1.64 -20.15
N THR A 29 13.91 -0.51 -20.28
CA THR A 29 13.69 0.22 -21.55
C THR A 29 15.02 0.74 -22.14
N LYS A 30 15.26 0.50 -23.44
CA LYS A 30 16.44 0.96 -24.18
C LYS A 30 16.08 1.48 -25.58
N PRO A 31 16.63 2.63 -26.04
CA PRO A 31 17.38 3.59 -25.22
C PRO A 31 16.49 4.16 -24.11
N ALA A 32 17.08 4.44 -22.95
CA ALA A 32 16.34 5.09 -21.87
C ALA A 32 16.24 6.59 -22.19
N ASP A 33 15.03 7.13 -22.12
CA ASP A 33 14.75 8.55 -22.21
C ASP A 33 14.05 9.03 -20.92
N ASP A 34 13.74 10.33 -20.84
CA ASP A 34 13.08 10.93 -19.68
C ASP A 34 11.69 10.33 -19.39
N GLY A 35 11.09 9.66 -20.38
CA GLY A 35 9.77 9.02 -20.30
C GLY A 35 9.81 7.58 -19.78
N ALA A 36 10.98 6.95 -19.68
CA ALA A 36 11.10 5.52 -19.35
C ALA A 36 10.38 5.16 -18.02
N TYR A 37 10.40 6.04 -17.03
CA TYR A 37 9.75 5.85 -15.73
C TYR A 37 8.38 6.54 -15.59
N ALA A 38 7.80 7.07 -16.66
CA ALA A 38 6.56 7.84 -16.59
C ALA A 38 5.41 7.08 -15.90
N LEU A 39 5.21 5.80 -16.24
CA LEU A 39 4.19 4.97 -15.60
C LEU A 39 4.45 4.75 -14.10
N HIS A 40 5.71 4.52 -13.73
CA HIS A 40 6.11 4.35 -12.33
C HIS A 40 5.88 5.64 -11.54
N SER A 41 6.23 6.78 -12.12
CA SER A 41 6.05 8.11 -11.52
C SER A 41 4.56 8.44 -11.34
N VAL A 42 3.74 8.32 -12.39
CA VAL A 42 2.30 8.62 -12.33
C VAL A 42 1.59 7.72 -11.31
N ASN A 43 1.88 6.42 -11.32
CA ASN A 43 1.24 5.50 -10.37
C ASN A 43 1.69 5.79 -8.93
N GLY A 44 2.98 6.04 -8.70
CA GLY A 44 3.54 6.34 -7.37
C GLY A 44 3.14 7.70 -6.80
N MET A 45 3.04 8.74 -7.63
CA MET A 45 2.81 10.12 -7.19
C MET A 45 1.35 10.54 -7.23
N ALA A 46 0.50 9.88 -8.01
CA ALA A 46 -0.92 10.23 -8.13
C ALA A 46 -1.85 9.06 -7.76
N VAL A 47 -1.72 7.92 -8.44
CA VAL A 47 -2.70 6.82 -8.31
C VAL A 47 -2.69 6.21 -6.91
N ILE A 48 -1.51 5.83 -6.40
CA ILE A 48 -1.37 5.23 -5.06
C ILE A 48 -1.83 6.20 -3.96
N PRO A 49 -1.42 7.48 -3.93
CA PRO A 49 -1.92 8.44 -2.95
C PRO A 49 -3.44 8.58 -2.96
N VAL A 50 -4.04 8.76 -4.15
CA VAL A 50 -5.51 8.88 -4.29
C VAL A 50 -6.21 7.62 -3.81
N LEU A 51 -5.76 6.43 -4.23
CA LEU A 51 -6.34 5.15 -3.78
C LEU A 51 -6.15 4.95 -2.27
N THR A 52 -5.05 5.41 -1.69
CA THR A 52 -4.82 5.33 -0.23
C THR A 52 -5.82 6.20 0.51
N LEU A 53 -6.02 7.46 0.07
CA LEU A 53 -7.01 8.36 0.67
C LEU A 53 -8.44 7.79 0.55
N LEU A 54 -8.81 7.26 -0.62
CA LEU A 54 -10.10 6.59 -0.81
C LEU A 54 -10.26 5.37 0.08
N THR A 55 -9.20 4.57 0.24
CA THR A 55 -9.20 3.39 1.12
C THR A 55 -9.39 3.79 2.57
N ALA A 56 -8.69 4.83 3.05
CA ALA A 56 -8.85 5.37 4.39
C ALA A 56 -10.25 5.97 4.63
N LEU A 57 -10.79 6.70 3.64
CA LEU A 57 -12.15 7.23 3.68
C LEU A 57 -13.17 6.09 3.81
N PHE A 58 -13.06 5.04 2.99
CA PHE A 58 -13.97 3.90 3.08
C PHE A 58 -13.82 3.11 4.37
N ALA A 59 -12.62 3.03 4.96
CA ALA A 59 -12.43 2.48 6.29
C ALA A 59 -13.22 3.27 7.34
N ALA A 60 -13.13 4.60 7.32
CA ALA A 60 -13.87 5.48 8.21
C ALA A 60 -15.39 5.36 8.02
N LEU A 61 -15.87 5.40 6.77
CA LEU A 61 -17.29 5.25 6.44
C LEU A 61 -17.83 3.83 6.70
N ALA A 62 -16.95 2.82 6.74
CA ALA A 62 -17.27 1.46 7.18
C ALA A 62 -17.34 1.32 8.71
N ARG A 63 -17.07 2.41 9.45
CA ARG A 63 -16.98 2.47 10.91
C ARG A 63 -15.92 1.49 11.44
N ALA A 64 -14.80 1.38 10.74
CA ALA A 64 -13.68 0.57 11.18
C ALA A 64 -13.07 1.14 12.48
N PRO A 65 -12.52 0.29 13.37
CA PRO A 65 -11.72 0.72 14.51
C PRO A 65 -10.61 1.70 14.11
N GLY A 66 -10.30 2.68 14.96
CA GLY A 66 -9.29 3.71 14.69
C GLY A 66 -7.92 3.17 14.27
N ARG A 67 -7.50 2.03 14.83
CA ARG A 67 -6.26 1.32 14.43
C ARG A 67 -6.27 0.86 12.96
N ILE A 68 -7.42 0.47 12.43
CA ILE A 68 -7.57 0.05 11.02
C ILE A 68 -7.57 1.28 10.10
N ILE A 69 -8.18 2.38 10.54
CA ILE A 69 -8.13 3.66 9.80
C ILE A 69 -6.67 4.16 9.75
N GLY A 70 -5.95 4.13 10.88
CA GLY A 70 -4.53 4.48 10.93
C GLY A 70 -3.68 3.60 10.02
N LEU A 71 -3.91 2.29 10.01
CA LEU A 71 -3.24 1.36 9.09
C LEU A 71 -3.54 1.69 7.61
N ALA A 72 -4.77 2.13 7.30
CA ALA A 72 -5.15 2.54 5.94
C ALA A 72 -4.56 3.89 5.51
N VAL A 73 -4.19 4.77 6.45
CA VAL A 73 -3.51 6.05 6.18
C VAL A 73 -1.99 5.86 6.02
N LEU A 74 -1.40 4.87 6.72
CA LEU A 74 0.04 4.62 6.74
C LEU A 74 0.74 4.60 5.36
N PRO A 75 0.14 4.06 4.27
CA PRO A 75 0.79 4.09 2.96
C PRO A 75 1.11 5.51 2.45
N ILE A 76 0.38 6.56 2.85
CA ILE A 76 0.73 7.95 2.51
C ILE A 76 2.11 8.31 3.08
N ALA A 77 2.33 8.02 4.36
CA ALA A 77 3.61 8.30 5.00
C ALA A 77 4.75 7.53 4.32
N LEU A 78 4.52 6.28 3.93
CA LEU A 78 5.51 5.47 3.21
C LEU A 78 5.79 6.00 1.80
N VAL A 79 4.80 6.55 1.09
CA VAL A 79 5.00 7.23 -0.20
C VAL A 79 5.79 8.53 -0.05
N VAL A 80 5.55 9.31 1.00
CA VAL A 80 6.36 10.50 1.30
C VAL A 80 7.82 10.09 1.58
N VAL A 81 8.03 9.07 2.41
CA VAL A 81 9.36 8.51 2.65
C VAL A 81 9.99 7.99 1.35
N GLN A 82 9.21 7.39 0.43
CA GLN A 82 9.73 6.98 -0.87
C GLN A 82 10.32 8.14 -1.67
N ALA A 83 9.57 9.24 -1.76
CA ALA A 83 9.98 10.41 -2.52
C ALA A 83 11.27 11.01 -1.93
N LEU A 84 11.37 11.08 -0.60
CA LEU A 84 12.57 11.57 0.09
C LEU A 84 13.79 10.67 -0.16
N ILE A 85 13.62 9.35 -0.10
CA ILE A 85 14.71 8.40 -0.40
C ILE A 85 15.17 8.56 -1.86
N ALA A 86 14.24 8.67 -2.81
CA ALA A 86 14.56 8.84 -4.22
C ALA A 86 15.30 10.17 -4.48
N MET A 87 14.84 11.27 -3.87
CA MET A 87 15.51 12.57 -3.93
C MET A 87 16.94 12.48 -3.39
N LEU A 88 17.14 11.83 -2.25
CA LEU A 88 18.46 11.67 -1.65
C LEU A 88 19.38 10.80 -2.50
N ALA A 89 18.87 9.72 -3.10
CA ALA A 89 19.62 8.89 -4.03
C ALA A 89 20.10 9.70 -5.24
N ASN A 90 19.20 10.48 -5.85
CA ASN A 90 19.50 11.33 -7.00
C ASN A 90 20.47 12.48 -6.67
N ALA A 91 20.46 12.97 -5.42
CA ALA A 91 21.43 13.97 -4.95
C ALA A 91 22.81 13.36 -4.62
N SER A 92 22.91 12.04 -4.52
CA SER A 92 24.13 11.31 -4.15
C SER A 92 24.92 10.84 -5.38
N THR A 93 25.19 11.77 -6.29
CA THR A 93 25.95 11.55 -7.54
C THR A 93 27.38 12.07 -7.42
N ASP A 94 28.25 11.65 -8.33
CA ASP A 94 29.59 12.21 -8.45
C ASP A 94 29.59 13.56 -9.20
N ALA A 95 30.77 14.17 -9.38
CA ALA A 95 30.90 15.46 -10.06
C ALA A 95 30.45 15.43 -11.54
N ALA A 96 30.40 14.24 -12.15
CA ALA A 96 29.90 14.04 -13.51
C ALA A 96 28.39 13.71 -13.55
N GLY A 97 27.72 13.66 -12.40
CA GLY A 97 26.31 13.31 -12.28
C GLY A 97 26.03 11.80 -12.35
N SER A 98 27.07 10.95 -12.28
CA SER A 98 26.91 9.50 -12.31
C SER A 98 26.57 8.94 -10.93
N SER A 99 25.84 7.81 -10.91
CA SER A 99 25.47 7.13 -9.66
C SER A 99 26.70 6.68 -8.87
N THR A 100 26.74 6.99 -7.58
CA THR A 100 27.77 6.50 -6.66
C THR A 100 27.33 5.22 -5.93
N PRO A 101 28.24 4.44 -5.32
CA PRO A 101 27.85 3.31 -4.47
C PRO A 101 26.90 3.70 -3.34
N LEU A 102 27.08 4.90 -2.76
CA LEU A 102 26.18 5.45 -1.75
C LEU A 102 24.79 5.73 -2.34
N GLY A 103 24.72 6.45 -3.46
CA GLY A 103 23.46 6.75 -4.15
C GLY A 103 22.70 5.49 -4.55
N LEU A 104 23.40 4.47 -5.05
CA LEU A 104 22.82 3.16 -5.38
C LEU A 104 22.31 2.42 -4.14
N THR A 105 23.03 2.51 -3.02
CA THR A 105 22.57 1.92 -1.74
C THR A 105 21.28 2.59 -1.26
N ILE A 106 21.20 3.92 -1.34
CA ILE A 106 20.00 4.69 -0.99
C ILE A 106 18.85 4.36 -1.96
N ALA A 107 19.13 4.23 -3.26
CA ALA A 107 18.15 3.75 -4.24
C ALA A 107 17.67 2.32 -3.90
N GLY A 108 18.53 1.45 -3.36
CA GLY A 108 18.12 0.15 -2.84
C GLY A 108 17.12 0.24 -1.69
N LEU A 109 17.29 1.21 -0.78
CA LEU A 109 16.34 1.46 0.31
C LEU A 109 14.96 1.91 -0.21
N HIS A 110 14.91 2.57 -1.37
CA HIS A 110 13.63 2.87 -2.03
C HIS A 110 12.90 1.57 -2.37
N ALA A 111 13.57 0.59 -2.98
CA ALA A 111 12.94 -0.71 -3.26
C ALA A 111 12.44 -1.42 -1.98
N VAL A 112 13.25 -1.40 -0.92
CA VAL A 112 12.88 -2.00 0.38
C VAL A 112 11.65 -1.33 0.99
N ASN A 113 11.57 -0.01 0.99
CA ASN A 113 10.40 0.73 1.47
C ASN A 113 9.13 0.38 0.68
N GLY A 114 9.26 0.16 -0.64
CA GLY A 114 8.16 -0.35 -1.47
C GLY A 114 7.63 -1.70 -1.00
N ILE A 115 8.53 -2.63 -0.63
CA ILE A 115 8.15 -3.96 -0.12
C ILE A 115 7.42 -3.84 1.22
N ILE A 116 7.89 -2.95 2.11
CA ILE A 116 7.23 -2.66 3.39
C ILE A 116 5.81 -2.12 3.14
N ALA A 117 5.65 -1.21 2.17
CA ALA A 117 4.34 -0.67 1.81
C ALA A 117 3.37 -1.73 1.31
N VAL A 118 3.83 -2.68 0.48
CA VAL A 118 3.03 -3.85 0.08
C VAL A 118 2.56 -4.63 1.31
N HIS A 119 3.45 -4.89 2.26
CA HIS A 119 3.11 -5.66 3.46
C HIS A 119 2.04 -4.96 4.31
N VAL A 120 2.15 -3.63 4.46
CA VAL A 120 1.14 -2.79 5.12
C VAL A 120 -0.20 -2.92 4.41
N VAL A 121 -0.24 -2.78 3.09
CA VAL A 121 -1.49 -2.86 2.31
C VAL A 121 -2.11 -4.26 2.34
N VAL A 122 -1.31 -5.33 2.38
CA VAL A 122 -1.82 -6.69 2.65
C VAL A 122 -2.51 -6.75 4.02
N GLY A 123 -1.95 -6.09 5.04
CA GLY A 123 -2.59 -5.90 6.33
C GLY A 123 -3.95 -5.20 6.25
N VAL A 124 -4.04 -4.13 5.45
CA VAL A 124 -5.30 -3.39 5.19
C VAL A 124 -6.33 -4.30 4.53
N VAL A 125 -5.95 -5.06 3.49
CA VAL A 125 -6.87 -6.01 2.81
C VAL A 125 -7.40 -7.07 3.77
N ARG A 126 -6.52 -7.62 4.62
CA ARG A 126 -6.92 -8.61 5.64
C ARG A 126 -7.90 -8.00 6.64
N ALA A 127 -7.63 -6.81 7.14
CA ALA A 127 -8.50 -6.09 8.06
C ALA A 127 -9.87 -5.76 7.43
N ALA A 128 -9.88 -5.29 6.18
CA ALA A 128 -11.10 -5.00 5.43
C ALA A 128 -11.98 -6.24 5.26
N ARG A 129 -11.38 -7.37 4.86
CA ARG A 129 -12.10 -8.64 4.71
C ARG A 129 -12.64 -9.17 6.04
N GLN A 130 -11.88 -9.05 7.13
CA GLN A 130 -12.36 -9.43 8.46
C GLN A 130 -13.57 -8.60 8.89
N LEU A 131 -13.56 -7.29 8.61
CA LEU A 131 -14.66 -6.40 8.94
C LEU A 131 -15.93 -6.70 8.11
N ASP A 132 -15.77 -7.17 6.87
CA ASP A 132 -16.89 -7.51 5.98
C ASP A 132 -17.47 -8.92 6.22
N ARG A 133 -16.84 -9.74 7.06
CA ARG A 133 -17.39 -11.06 7.40
C ARG A 133 -18.75 -10.91 8.10
N PRO A 134 -19.77 -11.69 7.71
CA PRO A 134 -21.00 -11.79 8.48
C PRO A 134 -20.64 -12.31 9.88
N GLU A 135 -21.22 -11.72 10.93
CA GLU A 135 -21.26 -12.42 12.22
C GLU A 135 -22.02 -13.71 11.99
N LEU A 136 -21.35 -14.86 12.14
CA LEU A 136 -22.04 -16.12 12.28
C LEU A 136 -22.99 -15.94 13.46
N ALA A 137 -24.30 -15.95 13.19
CA ALA A 137 -25.31 -15.89 14.22
C ALA A 137 -24.88 -16.84 15.34
N ALA A 138 -24.68 -16.30 16.54
CA ALA A 138 -24.29 -17.09 17.69
C ALA A 138 -25.20 -18.32 17.72
N ALA A 139 -24.61 -19.51 17.58
CA ALA A 139 -25.38 -20.74 17.62
C ALA A 139 -26.24 -20.67 18.90
N PRO A 140 -27.55 -20.93 18.83
CA PRO A 140 -28.39 -20.91 20.01
C PRO A 140 -27.72 -21.74 21.08
N VAL A 141 -27.38 -21.13 22.21
CA VAL A 141 -26.87 -21.87 23.37
C VAL A 141 -27.97 -22.86 23.70
N PRO A 142 -27.76 -24.19 23.59
CA PRO A 142 -28.77 -25.14 23.99
C PRO A 142 -28.98 -24.94 25.49
N VAL A 143 -30.09 -24.30 25.86
CA VAL A 143 -30.55 -24.29 27.25
C VAL A 143 -30.79 -25.75 27.59
N ARG A 144 -29.95 -26.29 28.46
CA ARG A 144 -30.19 -27.61 29.04
C ARG A 144 -31.46 -27.48 29.87
N GLU A 145 -32.58 -27.97 29.34
CA GLU A 145 -33.76 -28.28 30.13
C GLU A 145 -33.36 -29.42 31.09
N GLY A 146 -32.88 -29.05 32.28
CA GLY A 146 -33.00 -29.89 33.47
C GLY A 146 -34.30 -29.47 34.14
N GLU A 147 -35.41 -30.12 33.82
CA GLU A 147 -35.93 -31.36 34.44
C GLU A 147 -36.57 -31.09 35.81
N PRO A 148 -37.87 -31.43 35.99
CA PRO A 148 -38.70 -30.93 37.09
C PRO A 148 -38.61 -31.73 38.41
N ALA A 149 -39.06 -31.03 39.45
CA ALA A 149 -39.38 -31.41 40.84
C ALA A 149 -38.23 -31.31 41.87
#